data_AF-A0A1B9MV93-F1
#
_entry.id   AF-A0A1B9MV93-F1
#
_cell.length_a   1.000
_cell.length_b   1.000
_cell.length_c   1.000
_cell.angle_alpha   90.00
_cell.angle_beta   90.00
_cell.angle_gamma   90.00
#
_symmetry.space_group_name_H-M   'P 1'
#
loop_
_entity.id
_entity.type
_entity.pdbx_description
1 polymer ?
#
loop_
_entity_poly.entity_id
_entity_poly.type
_entity_poly.pdbx_seq_one_letter_code
_entity_poly.pdbx_strand_id
1 'polypeptide(L)'
;MSSQALLARTSQVINGSAPYLTLDGGVTKLTTTDDLISIKLSDGQVLTPQNNNSVMTPIHLPNAGDTLANIEMIVPSSSDSININDLVTQGKWGDDDADGQGAHSVTATGNVSVSFTDKNSNAVSRSDILDICNAPYRITLSSTDATLETKYGVPNRSTLNGNTVSYYINPNSQQPKVCYVRPRLIFGGTNFAGDNPRFAGPSSIWDPTKGFLTQSINPSSYNLNFPTTGADGLYFDLDIGGVDASQLTWSSETQGEITATVNWVKPRSDSFTIPCRW
;
A
#
# COMPACT_ATOMS: atom_id res chain seq x y z
N MET A 1 -47.03 -15.33 -53.95
CA MET A 1 -46.29 -14.11 -53.55
C MET A 1 -44.82 -14.48 -53.52
N SER A 2 -44.01 -13.85 -54.37
CA SER A 2 -42.56 -14.10 -54.42
C SER A 2 -41.88 -13.11 -53.48
N SER A 3 -41.18 -13.61 -52.45
CA SER A 3 -40.38 -12.79 -51.54
C SER A 3 -39.04 -12.50 -52.20
N GLN A 4 -38.86 -11.30 -52.74
CA GLN A 4 -37.56 -10.81 -53.18
C GLN A 4 -36.78 -10.31 -51.98
N ALA A 5 -35.71 -11.02 -51.60
CA ALA A 5 -34.75 -10.53 -50.62
C ALA A 5 -33.74 -9.60 -51.31
N LEU A 6 -33.64 -8.35 -50.85
CA LEU A 6 -32.59 -7.43 -51.27
C LEU A 6 -31.25 -7.87 -50.69
N LEU A 7 -30.29 -8.18 -51.57
CA LEU A 7 -28.88 -8.35 -51.21
C LEU A 7 -28.18 -7.00 -51.32
N ALA A 8 -28.03 -6.30 -50.18
CA ALA A 8 -27.14 -5.15 -50.08
C ALA A 8 -25.70 -5.64 -49.90
N ARG A 9 -24.77 -5.15 -50.73
CA ARG A 9 -23.33 -5.45 -50.63
C ARG A 9 -22.59 -4.13 -50.60
N THR A 10 -21.82 -3.86 -49.55
CA THR A 10 -20.98 -2.66 -49.49
C THR A 10 -19.67 -2.93 -50.24
N SER A 11 -19.18 -1.95 -50.99
CA SER A 11 -17.90 -2.04 -51.71
C SER A 11 -16.68 -1.88 -50.79
N GLN A 12 -16.91 -1.47 -49.53
CA GLN A 12 -15.91 -1.19 -48.51
C GLN A 12 -16.35 -1.83 -47.19
N VAL A 13 -15.39 -2.14 -46.33
CA VAL A 13 -15.66 -2.51 -44.93
C VAL A 13 -16.39 -1.34 -44.26
N ILE A 14 -17.50 -1.60 -43.57
CA ILE A 14 -18.13 -0.58 -42.74
C ILE A 14 -17.18 -0.30 -41.57
N ASN A 15 -16.70 0.93 -41.44
CA ASN A 15 -15.85 1.33 -40.33
C ASN A 15 -16.72 1.48 -39.07
N GLY A 16 -16.60 0.52 -38.17
CA GLY A 16 -17.25 0.52 -36.86
C GLY A 16 -16.34 1.01 -35.73
N SER A 17 -16.75 0.77 -34.49
CA SER A 17 -16.01 1.06 -33.27
C SER A 17 -15.61 -0.22 -32.54
N ALA A 18 -14.40 -0.26 -31.98
CA ALA A 18 -14.04 -1.35 -31.08
C ALA A 18 -14.84 -1.25 -29.77
N PRO A 19 -15.22 -2.39 -29.15
CA PRO A 19 -15.76 -2.38 -27.79
C PRO A 19 -14.72 -1.84 -26.81
N TYR A 20 -15.17 -1.23 -25.72
CA TYR A 20 -14.28 -0.64 -24.71
C TYR A 20 -14.81 -0.84 -23.30
N LEU A 21 -13.90 -0.81 -22.32
CA LEU A 21 -14.29 -0.75 -20.91
C LEU A 21 -14.65 0.69 -20.53
N THR A 22 -15.61 0.83 -19.63
CA THR A 22 -16.02 2.11 -19.05
C THR A 22 -16.46 1.90 -17.61
N LEU A 23 -15.95 2.72 -16.69
CA LEU A 23 -16.28 2.61 -15.26
C LEU A 23 -17.42 3.54 -14.84
N ASP A 24 -17.75 4.52 -15.69
CA ASP A 24 -18.64 5.65 -15.43
C ASP A 24 -19.86 5.70 -16.37
N GLY A 25 -20.26 4.55 -16.92
CA GLY A 25 -21.47 4.43 -17.74
C GLY A 25 -21.33 4.98 -19.16
N GLY A 26 -20.12 4.94 -19.72
CA GLY A 26 -19.82 5.33 -21.10
C GLY A 26 -19.28 6.74 -21.26
N VAL A 27 -19.08 7.49 -20.17
CA VAL A 27 -18.50 8.85 -20.23
C VAL A 27 -17.02 8.79 -20.60
N THR A 28 -16.28 7.87 -19.99
CA THR A 28 -14.86 7.66 -20.24
C THR A 28 -14.62 6.28 -20.83
N LYS A 29 -13.87 6.25 -21.93
CA LYS A 29 -13.39 5.02 -22.56
C LYS A 29 -11.99 4.71 -22.04
N LEU A 30 -11.82 3.55 -21.42
CA LEU A 30 -10.51 3.13 -20.95
C LEU A 30 -9.62 2.81 -22.15
N THR A 31 -8.49 3.52 -22.22
CA THR A 31 -7.43 3.29 -23.22
C THR A 31 -6.19 2.63 -22.62
N THR A 32 -6.09 2.59 -21.29
CA THR A 32 -5.07 1.90 -20.51
C THR A 32 -5.70 1.15 -19.34
N THR A 33 -4.90 0.34 -18.63
CA THR A 33 -5.34 -0.32 -17.38
C THR A 33 -5.23 0.58 -16.16
N ASP A 34 -4.75 1.83 -16.30
CA ASP A 34 -4.46 2.73 -15.17
C ASP A 34 -5.69 3.03 -14.32
N ASP A 35 -6.87 3.16 -14.94
CA ASP A 35 -8.13 3.36 -14.22
C ASP A 35 -8.55 2.11 -13.44
N LEU A 36 -8.22 0.91 -13.93
CA LEU A 36 -8.52 -0.36 -13.26
C LEU A 36 -7.66 -0.56 -12.01
N ILE A 37 -6.46 0.01 -11.98
CA ILE A 37 -5.51 -0.07 -10.84
C ILE A 37 -5.41 1.24 -10.07
N SER A 38 -6.38 2.14 -10.25
CA SER A 38 -6.51 3.34 -9.44
C SER A 38 -7.08 3.04 -8.05
N ILE A 39 -6.82 3.94 -7.11
CA ILE A 39 -7.41 3.92 -5.78
C ILE A 39 -8.18 5.21 -5.53
N LYS A 40 -9.22 5.14 -4.72
CA LYS A 40 -9.97 6.32 -4.26
C LYS A 40 -10.07 6.32 -2.74
N LEU A 41 -9.62 7.40 -2.13
CA LEU A 41 -9.65 7.58 -0.68
C LEU A 41 -11.05 7.95 -0.18
N SER A 42 -11.24 7.89 1.13
CA SER A 42 -12.51 8.18 1.81
C SER A 42 -12.99 9.63 1.65
N ASP A 43 -12.08 10.57 1.38
CA ASP A 43 -12.38 11.98 1.04
C ASP A 43 -12.74 12.19 -0.45
N GLY A 44 -12.71 11.11 -1.24
CA GLY A 44 -12.98 11.13 -2.67
C GLY A 44 -11.77 11.42 -3.55
N GLN A 45 -10.57 11.63 -2.98
CA GLN A 45 -9.36 11.80 -3.78
C GLN A 45 -9.06 10.53 -4.57
N VAL A 46 -8.90 10.67 -5.89
CA VAL A 46 -8.54 9.56 -6.80
C VAL A 46 -7.06 9.63 -7.15
N LEU A 47 -6.36 8.52 -6.98
CA LEU A 47 -4.95 8.37 -7.29
C LEU A 47 -4.77 7.26 -8.33
N THR A 48 -4.16 7.62 -9.46
CA THR A 48 -3.82 6.72 -10.56
C THR A 48 -2.32 6.47 -10.60
N PRO A 49 -1.84 5.49 -11.38
CA PRO A 49 -0.40 5.32 -11.60
C PRO A 49 0.32 6.60 -12.04
N GLN A 50 -0.36 7.49 -12.79
CA GLN A 50 0.23 8.70 -13.35
C GLN A 50 0.48 9.81 -12.32
N ASN A 51 -0.32 9.87 -11.25
CA ASN A 51 -0.20 10.90 -10.21
C ASN A 51 0.29 10.34 -8.86
N ASN A 52 0.80 9.11 -8.83
CA ASN A 52 1.28 8.45 -7.64
C ASN A 52 2.76 8.75 -7.37
N ASN A 53 3.04 9.60 -6.37
CA ASN A 53 4.38 9.87 -5.86
C ASN A 53 4.64 9.23 -4.47
N SER A 54 3.81 8.25 -4.08
CA SER A 54 3.77 7.73 -2.70
C SER A 54 5.05 7.05 -2.22
N VAL A 55 5.89 6.59 -3.15
CA VAL A 55 7.25 6.09 -2.83
C VAL A 55 8.07 7.14 -2.08
N MET A 56 7.96 8.40 -2.48
CA MET A 56 8.69 9.52 -1.87
C MET A 56 7.89 10.20 -0.76
N THR A 57 6.58 10.30 -0.94
CA THR A 57 5.68 10.98 0.00
C THR A 57 4.44 10.13 0.22
N PRO A 58 4.46 9.20 1.20
CA PRO A 58 3.35 8.28 1.42
C PRO A 58 2.01 8.99 1.57
N ILE A 59 0.97 8.37 1.05
CA ILE A 59 -0.41 8.87 1.08
C ILE A 59 -0.92 8.78 2.51
N HIS A 60 -1.36 9.90 3.07
CA HIS A 60 -2.00 9.89 4.39
C HIS A 60 -3.48 9.60 4.24
N LEU A 61 -3.99 8.65 5.02
CA LEU A 61 -5.43 8.39 5.05
C LEU A 61 -6.18 9.65 5.52
N PRO A 62 -7.33 9.99 4.93
CA PRO A 62 -8.01 11.24 5.26
C PRO A 62 -8.56 11.29 6.68
N ASN A 63 -9.11 10.19 7.20
CA ASN A 63 -9.78 10.18 8.50
C ASN A 63 -9.10 9.29 9.53
N ALA A 64 -9.20 9.68 10.80
CA ALA A 64 -8.77 8.84 11.92
C ALA A 64 -9.62 7.56 11.97
N GLY A 65 -8.96 6.41 12.08
CA GLY A 65 -9.61 5.11 12.09
C GLY A 65 -9.87 4.50 10.70
N ASP A 66 -9.59 5.23 9.61
CA ASP A 66 -9.58 4.62 8.28
C ASP A 66 -8.56 3.47 8.24
N THR A 67 -8.96 2.36 7.64
CA THR A 67 -8.08 1.24 7.30
C THR A 67 -7.94 1.14 5.79
N LEU A 68 -7.20 0.14 5.31
CA LEU A 68 -7.07 -0.14 3.87
C LEU A 68 -8.41 -0.55 3.23
N ALA A 69 -9.41 -0.97 4.03
CA ALA A 69 -10.76 -1.28 3.57
C ALA A 69 -11.57 -0.03 3.19
N ASN A 70 -11.19 1.15 3.69
CA ASN A 70 -11.83 2.42 3.33
C ASN A 70 -11.33 2.98 2.00
N ILE A 71 -10.31 2.37 1.41
CA ILE A 71 -9.79 2.74 0.09
C ILE A 71 -10.59 1.96 -0.96
N GLU A 72 -11.34 2.69 -1.77
CA GLU A 72 -12.11 2.15 -2.88
C GLU A 72 -11.16 1.75 -4.03
N MET A 73 -11.40 0.54 -4.56
CA MET A 73 -10.64 -0.11 -5.62
C MET A 73 -11.62 -0.87 -6.52
N ILE A 74 -11.23 -1.17 -7.75
CA ILE A 74 -12.04 -2.04 -8.61
C ILE A 74 -12.16 -3.46 -8.04
N VAL A 75 -11.15 -3.91 -7.28
CA VAL A 75 -11.14 -5.22 -6.63
C VAL A 75 -12.05 -5.18 -5.39
N PRO A 76 -13.14 -5.97 -5.35
CA PRO A 76 -14.09 -5.98 -4.23
C PRO A 76 -13.42 -6.21 -2.88
N SER A 77 -13.97 -5.63 -1.82
CA SER A 77 -13.42 -5.75 -0.45
C SER A 77 -13.39 -7.17 0.11
N SER A 78 -14.20 -8.08 -0.45
CA SER A 78 -14.28 -9.49 -0.05
C SER A 78 -13.36 -10.43 -0.84
N SER A 79 -12.51 -9.92 -1.73
CA SER A 79 -11.64 -10.71 -2.61
C SER A 79 -10.29 -10.01 -2.83
N ASP A 80 -9.27 -10.76 -3.23
CA ASP A 80 -7.98 -10.22 -3.65
C ASP A 80 -7.85 -10.12 -5.18
N SER A 81 -8.89 -10.49 -5.92
CA SER A 81 -8.94 -10.31 -7.37
C SER A 81 -10.36 -10.20 -7.93
N ILE A 82 -10.47 -9.67 -9.14
CA ILE A 82 -11.68 -9.63 -9.97
C ILE A 82 -11.32 -9.95 -11.43
N ASN A 83 -12.15 -10.75 -12.11
CA ASN A 83 -11.97 -10.95 -13.54
C ASN A 83 -12.53 -9.77 -14.31
N ILE A 84 -11.86 -9.35 -15.39
CA ILE A 84 -12.36 -8.26 -16.23
C ILE A 84 -13.69 -8.66 -16.90
N ASN A 85 -13.92 -9.95 -17.15
CA ASN A 85 -15.22 -10.44 -17.58
C ASN A 85 -16.35 -10.16 -16.58
N ASP A 86 -16.06 -10.16 -15.27
CA ASP A 86 -17.05 -9.81 -14.25
C ASP A 86 -17.45 -8.33 -14.38
N LEU A 87 -16.53 -7.44 -14.77
CA LEU A 87 -16.83 -6.04 -15.07
C LEU A 87 -17.78 -5.92 -16.26
N VAL A 88 -17.57 -6.73 -17.31
CA VAL A 88 -18.48 -6.79 -18.47
C VAL A 88 -19.89 -7.23 -18.03
N THR A 89 -20.00 -8.25 -17.18
CA THR A 89 -21.31 -8.68 -16.65
C THR A 89 -22.00 -7.63 -15.78
N GLN A 90 -21.23 -6.73 -15.16
CA GLN A 90 -21.73 -5.56 -14.42
C GLN A 90 -22.08 -4.37 -15.32
N GLY A 91 -21.98 -4.50 -16.64
CA GLY A 91 -22.25 -3.43 -17.59
C GLY A 91 -21.15 -2.37 -17.66
N LYS A 92 -19.93 -2.67 -17.23
CA LYS A 92 -18.76 -1.76 -17.30
C LYS A 92 -18.07 -1.79 -18.66
N TRP A 93 -18.86 -1.78 -19.74
CA TRP A 93 -18.37 -1.79 -21.11
C TRP A 93 -19.32 -0.99 -22.00
N GLY A 94 -18.82 -0.58 -23.17
CA GLY A 94 -19.59 0.12 -24.17
C GLY A 94 -19.14 -0.23 -25.58
N ASP A 95 -20.02 0.09 -26.52
CA ASP A 95 -19.83 -0.05 -27.95
C ASP A 95 -20.71 1.00 -28.65
N ASP A 96 -20.12 1.80 -29.55
CA ASP A 96 -20.78 2.99 -30.10
C ASP A 96 -21.67 2.69 -31.31
N ASP A 97 -21.43 1.59 -32.02
CA ASP A 97 -22.20 1.18 -33.21
C ASP A 97 -23.17 0.03 -32.92
N ALA A 98 -23.26 -0.38 -31.64
CA ALA A 98 -24.26 -1.30 -31.09
C ALA A 98 -24.21 -2.72 -31.67
N ASP A 99 -23.10 -3.14 -32.26
CA ASP A 99 -22.89 -4.52 -32.71
C ASP A 99 -22.63 -5.50 -31.55
N GLY A 100 -22.31 -4.96 -30.37
CA GLY A 100 -22.27 -5.67 -29.11
C GLY A 100 -23.65 -5.93 -28.48
N GLN A 101 -24.77 -5.49 -29.07
CA GLN A 101 -26.09 -5.69 -28.45
C GLN A 101 -26.63 -7.11 -28.69
N GLY A 102 -26.37 -8.01 -27.73
CA GLY A 102 -26.91 -9.37 -27.70
C GLY A 102 -26.64 -10.04 -26.35
N ALA A 103 -27.41 -11.07 -26.00
CA ALA A 103 -27.07 -11.85 -24.81
C ALA A 103 -25.74 -12.58 -25.06
N HIS A 104 -24.75 -12.40 -24.18
CA HIS A 104 -23.43 -13.02 -24.27
C HIS A 104 -22.65 -12.69 -25.57
N SER A 105 -22.90 -11.53 -26.15
CA SER A 105 -22.19 -11.04 -27.34
C SER A 105 -20.83 -10.44 -27.04
N VAL A 106 -20.54 -10.16 -25.77
CA VAL A 106 -19.30 -9.52 -25.32
C VAL A 106 -18.61 -10.38 -24.29
N THR A 107 -17.32 -10.60 -24.49
CA THR A 107 -16.45 -11.34 -23.58
C THR A 107 -15.20 -10.53 -23.30
N ALA A 108 -14.66 -10.70 -22.09
CA ALA A 108 -13.36 -10.15 -21.75
C ALA A 108 -12.41 -11.19 -21.15
N THR A 109 -11.11 -10.95 -21.33
CA THR A 109 -10.05 -11.70 -20.68
C THR A 109 -9.22 -10.78 -19.77
N GLY A 110 -8.47 -11.39 -18.87
CA GLY A 110 -7.61 -10.71 -17.90
C GLY A 110 -8.25 -10.55 -16.54
N ASN A 111 -7.43 -10.17 -15.57
CA ASN A 111 -7.84 -9.96 -14.19
C ASN A 111 -7.11 -8.77 -13.56
N VAL A 112 -7.71 -8.24 -12.51
CA VAL A 112 -7.08 -7.28 -11.60
C VAL A 112 -6.93 -7.94 -10.24
N SER A 113 -5.76 -7.82 -9.64
CA SER A 113 -5.44 -8.38 -8.33
C SER A 113 -4.86 -7.32 -7.40
N VAL A 114 -5.02 -7.53 -6.09
CA VAL A 114 -4.47 -6.66 -5.06
C VAL A 114 -3.79 -7.47 -3.96
N SER A 115 -2.76 -6.88 -3.35
CA SER A 115 -2.12 -7.40 -2.15
C SER A 115 -1.74 -6.26 -1.21
N PHE A 116 -1.65 -6.56 0.08
CA PHE A 116 -1.38 -5.59 1.14
C PHE A 116 -0.25 -6.08 2.03
N THR A 117 0.74 -5.22 2.27
CA THR A 117 1.82 -5.49 3.24
C THR A 117 2.09 -4.30 4.14
N ASP A 118 2.71 -4.55 5.29
CA ASP A 118 3.34 -3.49 6.08
C ASP A 118 4.72 -3.09 5.50
N LYS A 119 5.40 -2.13 6.15
CA LYS A 119 6.75 -1.67 5.77
C LYS A 119 7.82 -2.78 5.82
N ASN A 120 7.56 -3.83 6.59
CA ASN A 120 8.45 -4.97 6.78
C ASN A 120 8.11 -6.13 5.83
N SER A 121 7.19 -5.92 4.87
CA SER A 121 6.69 -6.91 3.92
C SER A 121 5.87 -8.06 4.53
N ASN A 122 5.36 -7.90 5.76
CA ASN A 122 4.39 -8.84 6.31
C ASN A 122 3.03 -8.61 5.65
N ALA A 123 2.33 -9.70 5.30
CA ALA A 123 0.97 -9.62 4.77
C ALA A 123 0.02 -9.05 5.84
N VAL A 124 -0.88 -8.16 5.42
CA VAL A 124 -1.91 -7.55 6.28
C VAL A 124 -3.28 -7.66 5.62
N SER A 125 -4.34 -7.66 6.42
CA SER A 125 -5.72 -7.63 5.92
C SER A 125 -6.17 -6.19 5.65
N ARG A 126 -7.14 -6.02 4.74
CA ARG A 126 -7.79 -4.73 4.48
C ARG A 126 -8.40 -4.12 5.76
N SER A 127 -8.93 -4.97 6.64
CA SER A 127 -9.64 -4.58 7.86
C SER A 127 -8.73 -4.41 9.08
N ASP A 128 -7.42 -4.65 8.95
CA ASP A 128 -6.52 -4.55 10.09
C ASP A 128 -6.45 -3.10 10.59
N ILE A 129 -6.38 -2.96 11.92
CA ILE A 129 -6.09 -1.67 12.54
C ILE A 129 -4.65 -1.30 12.18
N LEU A 130 -4.49 -0.14 11.56
CA LEU A 130 -3.20 0.32 11.09
C LEU A 130 -2.40 0.97 12.23
N ASP A 131 -1.16 0.54 12.38
CA ASP A 131 -0.20 1.09 13.33
C ASP A 131 0.83 1.92 12.56
N ILE A 132 1.04 3.15 13.02
CA ILE A 132 2.04 4.04 12.44
C ILE A 132 3.46 3.46 12.49
N CYS A 133 3.73 2.55 13.43
CA CYS A 133 5.00 1.84 13.52
C CYS A 133 5.21 0.80 12.44
N ASN A 134 4.15 0.34 11.79
CA ASN A 134 4.19 -0.59 10.66
C ASN A 134 4.05 0.14 9.30
N ALA A 135 3.85 1.45 9.33
CA ALA A 135 3.72 2.30 8.16
C ALA A 135 5.10 2.69 7.56
N PRO A 136 5.16 3.00 6.25
CA PRO A 136 4.04 2.97 5.31
C PRO A 136 3.63 1.53 4.94
N TYR A 137 2.33 1.32 4.85
CA TYR A 137 1.74 0.11 4.27
C TYR A 137 1.83 0.16 2.76
N ARG A 138 1.95 -0.99 2.09
CA ARG A 138 2.01 -1.09 0.63
C ARG A 138 0.78 -1.79 0.09
N ILE A 139 0.05 -1.11 -0.79
CA ILE A 139 -0.99 -1.70 -1.63
C ILE A 139 -0.37 -1.95 -3.01
N THR A 140 -0.33 -3.20 -3.47
CA THR A 140 0.11 -3.51 -4.83
C THR A 140 -1.10 -3.94 -5.65
N LEU A 141 -1.46 -3.16 -6.66
CA LEU A 141 -2.50 -3.45 -7.64
C LEU A 141 -1.85 -3.87 -8.96
N SER A 142 -2.35 -4.95 -9.55
CA SER A 142 -1.82 -5.49 -10.80
C SER A 142 -2.97 -5.88 -11.72
N SER A 143 -2.95 -5.33 -12.94
CA SER A 143 -3.81 -5.77 -14.05
C SER A 143 -2.96 -6.56 -15.04
N THR A 144 -3.43 -7.71 -15.48
CA THR A 144 -2.87 -8.37 -16.66
C THR A 144 -3.24 -7.60 -17.92
N ASP A 145 -2.68 -8.04 -19.05
CA ASP A 145 -3.24 -7.69 -20.36
C ASP A 145 -4.72 -8.07 -20.39
N ALA A 146 -5.52 -7.17 -20.96
CA ALA A 146 -6.95 -7.33 -21.10
C ALA A 146 -7.34 -7.33 -22.57
N THR A 147 -8.30 -8.17 -22.93
CA THR A 147 -8.93 -8.13 -24.25
C THR A 147 -10.43 -8.03 -24.06
N LEU A 148 -11.07 -7.10 -24.76
CA LEU A 148 -12.52 -7.08 -24.94
C LEU A 148 -12.83 -7.47 -26.38
N GLU A 149 -13.80 -8.36 -26.55
CA GLU A 149 -14.21 -8.84 -27.87
C GLU A 149 -15.74 -8.92 -27.96
N THR A 150 -16.27 -8.35 -29.04
CA THR A 150 -17.65 -8.50 -29.49
C THR A 150 -17.73 -9.60 -30.54
N LYS A 151 -18.89 -10.26 -30.63
CA LYS A 151 -19.15 -11.30 -31.63
C LYS A 151 -19.21 -10.77 -33.07
N TYR A 152 -19.63 -9.52 -33.23
CA TYR A 152 -19.77 -8.83 -34.50
C TYR A 152 -18.97 -7.52 -34.45
N GLY A 153 -18.79 -6.87 -35.59
CA GLY A 153 -18.09 -5.59 -35.67
C GLY A 153 -16.78 -5.63 -36.41
N VAL A 154 -16.39 -4.46 -36.93
CA VAL A 154 -15.06 -4.25 -37.49
C VAL A 154 -14.58 -2.85 -37.11
N PRO A 155 -13.62 -2.72 -36.16
CA PRO A 155 -13.01 -3.79 -35.37
C PRO A 155 -13.94 -4.34 -34.28
N ASN A 156 -13.92 -5.65 -34.03
CA ASN A 156 -14.69 -6.28 -32.94
C ASN A 156 -13.90 -6.46 -31.63
N ARG A 157 -12.69 -5.89 -31.54
CA ARG A 157 -11.74 -6.19 -30.46
C ARG A 157 -10.97 -4.96 -30.01
N SER A 158 -10.75 -4.85 -28.71
CA SER A 158 -9.81 -3.92 -28.10
C SER A 158 -8.88 -4.63 -27.12
N THR A 159 -7.72 -4.04 -26.88
CA THR A 159 -6.71 -4.55 -25.94
C THR A 159 -6.17 -3.45 -25.07
N LEU A 160 -5.95 -3.78 -23.80
CA LEU A 160 -5.24 -2.95 -22.85
C LEU A 160 -4.00 -3.71 -22.37
N ASN A 161 -2.88 -3.01 -22.28
CA ASN A 161 -1.65 -3.58 -21.75
C ASN A 161 -1.73 -3.63 -20.22
N GLY A 162 -1.28 -4.74 -19.64
CA GLY A 162 -1.17 -4.93 -18.21
C GLY A 162 -0.20 -3.94 -17.57
N ASN A 163 -0.47 -3.61 -16.32
CA ASN A 163 0.34 -2.69 -15.54
C ASN A 163 0.28 -3.08 -14.06
N THR A 164 1.30 -2.70 -13.30
CA THR A 164 1.38 -2.92 -11.85
C THR A 164 1.84 -1.65 -11.16
N VAL A 165 1.16 -1.29 -10.09
CA VAL A 165 1.45 -0.09 -9.30
C VAL A 165 1.51 -0.45 -7.81
N SER A 166 2.34 0.29 -7.07
CA SER A 166 2.34 0.22 -5.61
C SER A 166 2.03 1.58 -5.00
N TYR A 167 1.08 1.62 -4.09
CA TYR A 167 0.71 2.78 -3.29
C TYR A 167 1.20 2.60 -1.86
N TYR A 168 1.89 3.60 -1.33
CA TYR A 168 2.40 3.60 0.04
C TYR A 168 1.51 4.46 0.93
N ILE A 169 0.94 3.88 1.98
CA ILE A 169 -0.13 4.45 2.79
C ILE A 169 0.33 4.62 4.24
N ASN A 170 0.17 5.82 4.78
CA ASN A 170 0.28 6.09 6.21
C ASN A 170 -1.13 6.21 6.82
N PRO A 171 -1.37 5.60 8.00
CA PRO A 171 -2.62 5.86 8.71
C PRO A 171 -2.70 7.33 9.15
N ASN A 172 -3.93 7.80 9.36
CA ASN A 172 -4.15 9.07 10.05
C ASN A 172 -3.96 8.88 11.56
N SER A 173 -2.70 8.87 11.99
CA SER A 173 -2.36 8.87 13.41
C SER A 173 -2.24 10.31 13.89
N GLN A 174 -3.07 10.70 14.86
CA GLN A 174 -2.99 12.04 15.46
C GLN A 174 -1.79 12.23 16.39
N GLN A 175 -1.13 11.15 16.80
CA GLN A 175 -0.03 11.21 17.75
C GLN A 175 1.20 10.45 17.23
N PRO A 176 2.41 10.99 17.44
CA PRO A 176 3.63 10.25 17.20
C PRO A 176 3.75 9.09 18.18
N LYS A 177 4.45 8.04 17.77
CA LYS A 177 4.67 6.84 18.57
C LYS A 177 6.13 6.44 18.54
N VAL A 178 6.71 6.16 19.70
CA VAL A 178 7.99 5.47 19.79
C VAL A 178 7.75 4.01 19.41
N CYS A 179 8.32 3.58 18.30
CA CYS A 179 8.16 2.23 17.76
C CYS A 179 9.20 1.27 18.29
N TYR A 180 10.45 1.74 18.30
CA TYR A 180 11.58 1.01 18.83
C TYR A 180 12.47 1.93 19.65
N VAL A 181 13.14 1.32 20.61
CA VAL A 181 14.23 1.93 21.36
C VAL A 181 15.50 1.18 21.01
N ARG A 182 16.46 1.89 20.42
CA ARG A 182 17.65 1.30 19.82
C ARG A 182 18.88 1.55 20.70
N PRO A 183 19.23 0.61 21.58
CA PRO A 183 20.55 0.62 22.18
C PRO A 183 21.59 0.15 21.14
N ARG A 184 22.82 -0.03 21.60
CA ARG A 184 23.84 -0.69 20.82
C ARG A 184 23.43 -2.13 20.46
N LEU A 185 23.39 -2.44 19.17
CA LEU A 185 22.86 -3.71 18.65
C LEU A 185 23.85 -4.89 18.62
N ILE A 186 25.11 -4.68 19.00
CA ILE A 186 26.11 -5.76 19.02
C ILE A 186 25.65 -6.89 19.96
N PHE A 187 25.87 -8.14 19.55
CA PHE A 187 25.34 -9.34 20.21
C PHE A 187 23.81 -9.49 20.16
N GLY A 188 23.13 -8.64 19.40
CA GLY A 188 21.69 -8.61 19.20
C GLY A 188 21.20 -9.33 17.94
N GLY A 189 22.07 -9.93 17.13
CA GLY A 189 21.65 -10.70 15.95
C GLY A 189 21.50 -9.89 14.67
N THR A 190 22.19 -8.75 14.56
CA THR A 190 22.21 -7.83 13.40
C THR A 190 22.70 -8.46 12.08
N ASN A 191 23.04 -9.76 12.08
CA ASN A 191 23.66 -10.49 10.97
C ASN A 191 25.00 -9.91 10.51
N PHE A 192 25.67 -9.09 11.34
CA PHE A 192 27.05 -8.68 11.08
C PHE A 192 28.02 -9.85 11.30
N ALA A 193 29.03 -9.99 10.44
CA ALA A 193 30.04 -11.03 10.58
C ALA A 193 30.75 -10.90 11.94
N GLY A 194 30.53 -11.87 12.83
CA GLY A 194 31.10 -11.88 14.19
C GLY A 194 30.15 -11.45 15.31
N ASP A 195 28.87 -11.18 15.02
CA ASP A 195 27.90 -10.64 15.99
C ASP A 195 27.52 -11.60 17.14
N ASN A 196 27.97 -12.86 17.16
CA ASN A 196 27.77 -13.86 18.23
C ASN A 196 26.54 -13.55 19.13
N PRO A 197 25.30 -13.79 18.66
CA PRO A 197 24.09 -13.14 19.15
C PRO A 197 23.59 -13.70 20.50
N ARG A 198 24.41 -13.53 21.55
CA ARG A 198 24.17 -14.10 22.89
C ARG A 198 23.14 -13.31 23.69
N PHE A 199 22.78 -12.10 23.26
CA PHE A 199 21.86 -11.21 23.96
C PHE A 199 20.60 -10.88 23.15
N ALA A 200 20.39 -11.54 22.00
CA ALA A 200 19.15 -11.40 21.24
C ALA A 200 17.97 -11.93 22.05
N GLY A 201 17.00 -11.05 22.34
CA GLY A 201 15.74 -11.43 22.97
C GLY A 201 14.79 -12.11 21.98
N PRO A 202 13.64 -12.64 22.46
CA PRO A 202 12.58 -13.11 21.58
C PRO A 202 12.05 -11.98 20.68
N SER A 203 11.53 -12.34 19.50
CA SER A 203 11.01 -11.38 18.51
C SER A 203 9.84 -10.52 19.00
N SER A 204 9.17 -10.92 20.09
CA SER A 204 8.14 -10.13 20.75
C SER A 204 8.67 -8.90 21.51
N ILE A 205 9.96 -8.88 21.85
CA ILE A 205 10.58 -7.78 22.60
C ILE A 205 11.79 -7.16 21.88
N TRP A 206 12.41 -7.88 20.95
CA TRP A 206 13.66 -7.49 20.31
C TRP A 206 13.61 -7.70 18.79
N ASP A 207 13.95 -6.65 18.06
CA ASP A 207 14.25 -6.68 16.63
C ASP A 207 15.77 -6.56 16.44
N PRO A 208 16.42 -7.48 15.72
CA PRO A 208 17.88 -7.46 15.56
C PRO A 208 18.43 -6.21 14.86
N THR A 209 17.62 -5.49 14.09
CA THR A 209 18.01 -4.31 13.32
C THR A 209 17.52 -3.00 13.94
N LYS A 210 16.46 -3.04 14.73
CA LYS A 210 15.81 -1.86 15.33
C LYS A 210 15.97 -1.73 16.84
N GLY A 211 16.23 -2.82 17.55
CA GLY A 211 16.37 -2.84 19.00
C GLY A 211 15.09 -3.28 19.71
N PHE A 212 14.83 -2.71 20.88
CA PHE A 212 13.68 -3.11 21.71
C PHE A 212 12.37 -2.57 21.14
N LEU A 213 11.35 -3.42 21.05
CA LEU A 213 9.99 -3.02 20.69
C LEU A 213 9.36 -2.28 21.88
N THR A 214 8.65 -1.18 21.61
CA THR A 214 7.78 -0.57 22.63
C THR A 214 6.70 -1.56 23.03
N GLN A 215 6.70 -1.98 24.29
CA GLN A 215 5.79 -2.98 24.85
C GLN A 215 4.46 -2.36 25.29
N SER A 216 4.48 -1.17 25.88
CA SER A 216 3.26 -0.51 26.35
C SER A 216 3.43 1.01 26.51
N ILE A 217 2.38 1.77 26.21
CA ILE A 217 2.29 3.20 26.57
C ILE A 217 1.36 3.44 27.76
N ASN A 218 0.75 2.39 28.32
CA ASN A 218 -0.12 2.51 29.47
C ASN A 218 0.70 2.58 30.77
N PRO A 219 0.52 3.62 31.61
CA PRO A 219 1.27 3.81 32.85
C PRO A 219 1.36 2.58 33.75
N SER A 220 0.29 1.78 33.85
CA SER A 220 0.27 0.58 34.72
C SER A 220 1.17 -0.57 34.25
N SER A 221 1.68 -0.49 33.02
CA SER A 221 2.49 -1.52 32.38
C SER A 221 3.72 -0.93 31.67
N TYR A 222 4.02 0.34 31.93
CA TYR A 222 5.12 1.06 31.28
C TYR A 222 6.49 0.46 31.65
N ASN A 223 6.57 -0.21 32.80
CA ASN A 223 7.75 -0.92 33.28
C ASN A 223 8.12 -2.16 32.42
N LEU A 224 7.28 -2.56 31.46
CA LEU A 224 7.62 -3.60 30.47
C LEU A 224 8.57 -3.09 29.40
N ASN A 225 8.64 -1.78 29.19
CA ASN A 225 9.53 -1.21 28.18
C ASN A 225 10.98 -1.25 28.63
N PHE A 226 11.88 -1.37 27.65
CA PHE A 226 13.27 -1.00 27.83
C PHE A 226 13.40 0.53 27.98
N PRO A 227 14.33 1.04 28.82
CA PRO A 227 15.22 0.30 29.71
C PRO A 227 14.62 0.09 31.11
N THR A 228 15.05 -0.99 31.78
CA THR A 228 14.73 -1.24 33.20
C THR A 228 15.83 -0.79 34.15
N THR A 229 17.00 -0.38 33.63
CA THR A 229 18.15 0.11 34.38
C THR A 229 18.90 1.16 33.57
N GLY A 230 19.64 2.04 34.25
CA GLY A 230 20.45 3.08 33.62
C GLY A 230 21.71 3.37 34.42
N ALA A 231 22.66 4.04 33.79
CA ALA A 231 23.87 4.57 34.40
C ALA A 231 24.27 5.85 33.66
N ASP A 232 25.07 6.69 34.30
CA ASP A 232 25.55 7.92 33.69
C ASP A 232 26.32 7.65 32.39
N GLY A 233 26.04 8.44 31.36
CA GLY A 233 26.61 8.28 30.02
C GLY A 233 26.01 7.19 29.13
N LEU A 234 25.06 6.36 29.62
CA LEU A 234 24.31 5.44 28.76
C LEU A 234 23.26 6.17 27.93
N TYR A 235 23.06 5.73 26.70
CA TYR A 235 22.08 6.30 25.78
C TYR A 235 21.53 5.25 24.81
N PHE A 236 20.44 5.60 24.16
CA PHE A 236 19.79 4.84 23.10
C PHE A 236 19.10 5.82 22.14
N ASP A 237 18.85 5.39 20.92
CA ASP A 237 18.08 6.16 19.95
C ASP A 237 16.60 5.79 20.03
N LEU A 238 15.72 6.76 19.72
CA LEU A 238 14.28 6.53 19.58
C LEU A 238 13.93 6.42 18.09
N ASP A 239 13.31 5.31 17.68
CA ASP A 239 12.66 5.18 16.38
C ASP A 239 11.21 5.64 16.53
N ILE A 240 10.88 6.80 15.96
CA ILE A 240 9.58 7.46 16.14
C ILE A 240 8.81 7.44 14.82
N GLY A 241 7.60 6.89 14.86
CA GLY A 241 6.64 6.92 13.75
C GLY A 241 5.63 8.06 13.89
N GLY A 242 5.14 8.55 12.76
CA GLY A 242 4.00 9.48 12.69
C GLY A 242 4.35 10.96 12.68
N VAL A 243 5.64 11.30 12.83
CA VAL A 243 6.10 12.69 12.76
C VAL A 243 7.54 12.71 12.26
N ASP A 244 7.93 13.81 11.61
CA ASP A 244 9.34 14.13 11.52
C ASP A 244 9.82 14.45 12.93
N ALA A 245 10.66 13.56 13.45
CA ALA A 245 11.06 13.61 14.83
C ALA A 245 11.67 15.00 15.16
N SER A 246 12.36 15.68 14.22
CA SER A 246 12.95 17.01 14.40
C SER A 246 11.96 18.12 14.79
N GLN A 247 10.66 17.88 14.62
CA GLN A 247 9.57 18.78 15.01
C GLN A 247 9.19 18.64 16.49
N LEU A 248 9.70 17.63 17.18
CA LEU A 248 9.42 17.37 18.59
C LEU A 248 10.32 18.19 19.51
N THR A 249 9.72 18.66 20.60
CA THR A 249 10.44 19.29 21.73
C THR A 249 10.44 18.34 22.92
N TRP A 250 11.53 18.35 23.67
CA TRP A 250 11.74 17.41 24.76
C TRP A 250 12.11 18.14 26.05
N SER A 251 11.44 17.80 27.16
CA SER A 251 11.85 18.21 28.50
C SER A 251 12.89 17.24 29.05
N SER A 252 13.79 17.76 29.89
CA SER A 252 14.61 16.89 30.75
C SER A 252 13.76 16.42 31.92
N GLU A 253 13.85 15.15 32.26
CA GLU A 253 13.12 14.55 33.37
C GLU A 253 14.10 14.08 34.44
N THR A 254 13.88 14.48 35.69
CA THR A 254 14.73 14.11 36.82
C THR A 254 13.94 13.28 37.82
N GLN A 255 14.45 12.09 38.15
CA GLN A 255 13.90 11.22 39.17
C GLN A 255 15.01 10.82 40.15
N GLY A 256 14.98 11.39 41.35
CA GLY A 256 16.06 11.24 42.32
C GLY A 256 17.36 11.88 41.82
N GLU A 257 18.44 11.10 41.75
CA GLU A 257 19.75 11.55 41.24
C GLU A 257 19.92 11.32 39.72
N ILE A 258 18.93 10.70 39.06
CA ILE A 258 18.99 10.40 37.62
C ILE A 258 18.27 11.50 36.85
N THR A 259 18.96 12.09 35.87
CA THR A 259 18.37 13.02 34.90
C THR A 259 18.48 12.44 33.49
N ALA A 260 17.34 12.27 32.82
CA ALA A 260 17.26 11.87 31.43
C ALA A 260 17.09 13.10 30.54
N THR A 261 17.86 13.15 29.44
CA THR A 261 17.76 14.22 28.43
C THR A 261 17.64 13.59 27.05
N VAL A 262 16.88 14.22 26.15
CA VAL A 262 16.76 13.81 24.76
C VAL A 262 17.40 14.88 23.89
N ASN A 263 18.32 14.46 23.03
CA ASN A 263 19.08 15.36 22.17
C ASN A 263 18.95 14.95 20.71
N TRP A 264 18.77 15.94 19.84
CA TRP A 264 18.89 15.74 18.40
C TRP A 264 20.34 15.46 18.04
N VAL A 265 20.60 14.24 17.56
CA VAL A 265 21.89 13.87 16.97
C VAL A 265 21.64 13.41 15.54
N LYS A 266 22.56 13.74 14.62
CA LYS A 266 22.56 13.09 13.31
C LYS A 266 22.65 11.58 13.53
N PRO A 267 21.95 10.74 12.74
CA PRO A 267 22.08 9.29 12.83
C PRO A 267 23.57 8.95 12.75
N ARG A 268 24.09 8.34 13.81
CA ARG A 268 25.47 7.84 13.80
C ARG A 268 25.54 6.72 12.77
N SER A 269 26.25 6.97 11.68
CA SER A 269 26.49 6.00 10.60
C SER A 269 27.55 4.96 10.97
N ASP A 270 28.20 5.14 12.11
CA ASP A 270 29.10 4.22 12.77
C ASP A 270 28.34 3.10 13.49
N SER A 271 28.85 1.88 13.36
CA SER A 271 28.41 0.70 14.12
C SER A 271 28.86 0.83 15.58
N PHE A 272 28.36 1.84 16.32
CA PHE A 272 28.68 2.14 17.73
C PHE A 272 30.04 1.54 18.15
N THR A 273 31.15 2.01 17.58
CA THR A 273 32.45 1.42 17.90
C THR A 273 32.81 1.84 19.31
N ILE A 274 33.17 0.86 20.14
CA ILE A 274 33.48 1.08 21.54
C ILE A 274 34.77 1.89 21.65
N PRO A 275 34.87 2.87 22.55
CA PRO A 275 36.10 3.06 23.30
C PRO A 275 36.08 2.05 24.47
N CYS A 276 36.13 0.75 24.19
CA CYS A 276 36.55 -0.21 25.20
C CYS A 276 38.06 -0.12 25.21
N ARG A 277 38.59 0.86 25.96
CA ARG A 277 39.89 0.66 26.59
C ARG A 277 39.64 -0.11 27.88
N TRP A 278 39.94 -1.40 27.84
CA TRP A 278 40.42 -2.10 29.04
C TRP A 278 41.90 -1.76 29.20
#